data_AF-C7LSG0-F1
#
_entry.id   AF-C7LSG0-F1
#
_cell.length_a   1.000
_cell.length_b   1.000
_cell.length_c   1.000
_cell.angle_alpha   90.00
_cell.angle_beta   90.00
_cell.angle_gamma   90.00
#
_symmetry.space_group_name_H-M   'P 1'
#
loop_
_entity.id
_entity.type
_entity.pdbx_description
1 polymer ?
#
loop_
_entity_poly.entity_id
_entity_poly.type
_entity_poly.pdbx_seq_one_letter_code
_entity_poly.pdbx_strand_id
1 'polypeptide(L)'
;MDTPALLWRPLEGNTLQCQLCAHFCRIEEGARGQCGVRENRGGTLFSLSHDKVAALNLDPVEKKPLFHFLPGTKTLSLGTQGCNLACAFCQNASLSQPPRQGKALTGEKIPPREIVRMAQTSGAASIAYTYSEPTIFFELMLETATLAKEAGLANIMVSNGFQSPQCLDALGGLIQAVNIDIKSFRDDFYRDICAARLGPVLKNLVHMKKLGWHIEVTTLIIPELNDSDGELSDIARFVHDELGQDTPWHVSRFHPCHQMQGHAPTPLDTLKRAYDIGRAAGLSHVFVGNVPGSDLENTICPGCGQMVVERNGFTILRNRLRRGVCPGCGNVVIRAENLGKGD
;
A
#
# COMPACT_ATOMS: atom_id res chain seq x y z
N MET A 1 6.67 10.45 -23.78
CA MET A 1 7.51 9.57 -24.63
C MET A 1 7.83 8.37 -23.77
N ASP A 2 8.05 7.19 -24.34
CA ASP A 2 8.38 6.02 -23.50
C ASP A 2 9.75 6.25 -22.82
N THR A 3 9.78 6.09 -21.50
CA THR A 3 10.94 6.45 -20.66
C THR A 3 11.82 5.23 -20.45
N PRO A 4 13.15 5.32 -20.60
CA PRO A 4 14.05 4.22 -20.23
C PRO A 4 13.78 3.79 -18.79
N ALA A 5 13.55 2.49 -18.60
CA ALA A 5 13.30 1.92 -17.29
C ALA A 5 14.59 1.91 -16.46
N LEU A 6 14.43 2.02 -15.15
CA LEU A 6 15.48 1.78 -14.17
C LEU A 6 15.42 0.34 -13.65
N LEU A 7 16.45 -0.06 -12.92
CA LEU A 7 16.54 -1.35 -12.22
C LEU A 7 16.35 -2.55 -13.15
N TRP A 8 17.27 -2.73 -14.08
CA TRP A 8 17.37 -3.91 -14.92
C TRP A 8 18.83 -4.21 -15.27
N ARG A 9 19.09 -5.43 -15.75
CA ARG A 9 20.40 -5.83 -16.26
C ARG A 9 20.27 -6.62 -17.57
N PRO A 10 21.24 -6.53 -18.49
CA PRO A 10 21.28 -7.38 -19.66
C PRO A 10 21.56 -8.84 -19.28
N LEU A 11 20.99 -9.75 -20.06
CA LEU A 11 21.31 -11.17 -20.10
C LEU A 11 21.79 -11.54 -21.53
N GLU A 12 21.99 -12.82 -21.80
CA GLU A 12 22.35 -13.32 -23.13
C GLU A 12 21.22 -13.11 -24.16
N GLY A 13 21.59 -12.94 -25.43
CA GLY A 13 20.65 -12.92 -26.56
C GLY A 13 19.66 -11.75 -26.55
N ASN A 14 20.10 -10.53 -26.22
CA ASN A 14 19.25 -9.32 -26.08
C ASN A 14 18.11 -9.45 -25.06
N THR A 15 18.12 -10.48 -24.22
CA THR A 15 17.14 -10.62 -23.13
C THR A 15 17.54 -9.70 -21.98
N LEU A 16 16.57 -9.04 -21.35
CA LEU A 16 16.80 -8.19 -20.19
C LEU A 16 16.15 -8.82 -18.95
N GLN A 17 16.80 -8.71 -17.80
CA GLN A 17 16.18 -9.02 -16.52
C GLN A 17 15.69 -7.73 -15.85
N CYS A 18 14.38 -7.57 -15.73
CA CYS A 18 13.80 -6.54 -14.88
C CYS A 18 14.03 -6.88 -13.41
N GLN A 19 14.56 -5.95 -12.63
CA GLN A 19 14.88 -6.11 -11.20
C GLN A 19 14.01 -5.23 -10.31
N LEU A 20 12.82 -4.85 -10.79
CA LEU A 20 11.96 -3.90 -10.10
C LEU A 20 11.07 -4.54 -9.01
N CYS A 21 10.65 -5.79 -9.23
CA CYS A 21 9.81 -6.55 -8.31
C CYS A 21 10.32 -7.98 -8.17
N ALA A 22 9.81 -8.71 -7.18
CA ALA A 22 10.26 -10.05 -6.84
C ALA A 22 9.95 -11.14 -7.91
N HIS A 23 9.33 -10.77 -9.04
CA HIS A 23 9.23 -11.65 -10.21
C HIS A 23 10.52 -11.82 -10.98
N PHE A 24 11.42 -10.82 -10.94
CA PHE A 24 12.67 -10.81 -11.69
C PHE A 24 12.53 -11.24 -13.17
N CYS A 25 11.50 -10.70 -13.85
CA CYS A 25 11.11 -11.11 -15.20
C CYS A 25 12.29 -11.08 -16.17
N ARG A 26 12.47 -12.16 -16.93
CA ARG A 26 13.33 -12.21 -18.12
C ARG A 26 12.48 -11.80 -19.32
N ILE A 27 12.88 -10.76 -20.02
CA ILE A 27 12.10 -10.09 -21.06
C ILE A 27 12.92 -10.12 -22.34
N GLU A 28 12.50 -10.97 -23.28
CA GLU A 28 13.08 -11.09 -24.61
C GLU A 28 12.85 -9.82 -25.44
N GLU A 29 13.62 -9.62 -26.51
CA GLU A 29 13.46 -8.49 -27.43
C GLU A 29 12.02 -8.42 -27.97
N GLY A 30 11.39 -7.25 -27.91
CA GLY A 30 9.99 -7.04 -28.31
C GLY A 30 8.94 -7.55 -27.31
N ALA A 31 9.34 -8.24 -26.23
CA ALA A 31 8.43 -8.77 -25.23
C ALA A 31 8.16 -7.79 -24.08
N ARG A 32 7.17 -8.13 -23.25
CA ARG A 32 6.80 -7.40 -22.03
C ARG A 32 6.88 -8.26 -20.78
N GLY A 33 7.22 -7.64 -19.65
CA GLY A 33 7.15 -8.28 -18.34
C GLY A 33 5.70 -8.55 -17.89
N GLN A 34 5.53 -9.32 -16.81
CA GLN A 34 4.21 -9.78 -16.32
C GLN A 34 3.21 -8.66 -15.97
N CYS A 35 3.69 -7.45 -15.69
CA CYS A 35 2.85 -6.29 -15.41
C CYS A 35 2.27 -5.64 -16.68
N GLY A 36 2.78 -6.00 -17.86
CA GLY A 36 2.35 -5.45 -19.15
C GLY A 36 2.88 -4.05 -19.47
N VAL A 37 3.71 -3.45 -18.60
CA VAL A 37 4.20 -2.06 -18.75
C VAL A 37 5.72 -1.90 -18.83
N ARG A 38 6.45 -3.02 -18.82
CA ARG A 38 7.91 -3.06 -18.99
C ARG A 38 8.22 -3.77 -20.29
N GLU A 39 8.77 -3.07 -21.26
CA GLU A 39 8.98 -3.57 -22.62
C GLU A 39 10.44 -3.48 -23.02
N ASN A 40 10.99 -4.56 -23.58
CA ASN A 40 12.35 -4.56 -24.11
C ASN A 40 12.33 -4.15 -25.58
N ARG A 41 13.08 -3.08 -25.92
CA ARG A 41 13.21 -2.58 -27.29
C ARG A 41 14.67 -2.25 -27.58
N GLY A 42 15.26 -2.90 -28.56
CA GLY A 42 16.64 -2.71 -28.98
C GLY A 42 17.65 -2.89 -27.85
N GLY A 43 17.42 -3.87 -26.97
CA GLY A 43 18.29 -4.11 -25.79
C GLY A 43 18.20 -3.06 -24.68
N THR A 44 17.19 -2.19 -24.69
CA THR A 44 16.88 -1.26 -23.60
C THR A 44 15.49 -1.56 -23.04
N LEU A 45 15.37 -1.60 -21.72
CA LEU A 45 14.06 -1.75 -21.08
C LEU A 45 13.37 -0.39 -20.98
N PHE A 46 12.10 -0.31 -21.35
CA PHE A 46 11.28 0.90 -21.29
C PHE A 46 10.10 0.73 -20.33
N SER A 47 9.74 1.84 -19.68
CA SER A 47 8.54 2.00 -18.85
C SER A 47 7.43 2.65 -19.68
N LEU A 48 6.33 1.94 -19.91
CA LEU A 48 5.22 2.41 -20.75
C LEU A 48 4.22 3.32 -20.00
N SER A 49 4.35 3.39 -18.68
CA SER A 49 3.42 4.06 -17.77
C SER A 49 3.99 5.31 -17.09
N HIS A 50 5.22 5.73 -17.39
CA HIS A 50 5.94 6.81 -16.67
C HIS A 50 5.14 8.11 -16.57
N ASP A 51 4.52 8.59 -17.65
CA ASP A 51 3.76 9.84 -17.62
C ASP A 51 2.25 9.63 -17.66
N LYS A 52 1.76 8.37 -17.67
CA LYS A 52 0.34 8.05 -17.91
C LYS A 52 -0.43 7.86 -16.61
N VAL A 53 -0.78 8.97 -15.96
CA VAL A 53 -1.62 8.96 -14.76
C VAL A 53 -3.05 8.60 -15.15
N ALA A 54 -3.53 7.46 -14.68
CA ALA A 54 -4.83 6.92 -15.04
C ALA A 54 -5.89 7.10 -13.95
N ALA A 55 -5.46 7.43 -12.73
CA ALA A 55 -6.32 7.86 -11.63
C ALA A 55 -5.59 8.93 -10.80
N LEU A 56 -6.29 10.01 -10.47
CA LEU A 56 -5.79 11.10 -9.65
C LEU A 56 -6.93 11.64 -8.78
N ASN A 57 -6.80 11.60 -7.45
CA ASN A 57 -7.81 12.13 -6.54
C ASN A 57 -7.16 12.76 -5.30
N LEU A 58 -7.78 13.80 -4.76
CA LEU A 58 -7.46 14.30 -3.42
C LEU A 58 -8.30 13.52 -2.40
N ASP A 59 -7.66 12.62 -1.68
CA ASP A 59 -8.31 11.72 -0.71
C ASP A 59 -7.90 12.07 0.74
N PRO A 60 -8.71 11.75 1.75
CA PRO A 60 -8.23 11.71 3.14
C PRO A 60 -7.16 10.61 3.31
N VAL A 61 -6.17 10.84 4.19
CA VAL A 61 -5.10 9.85 4.45
C VAL A 61 -5.67 8.55 5.04
N GLU A 62 -6.78 8.63 5.76
CA GLU A 62 -7.52 7.47 6.27
C GLU A 62 -7.96 6.49 5.18
N LYS A 63 -8.16 6.96 3.93
CA LYS A 63 -8.50 6.10 2.79
C LYS A 63 -7.30 5.31 2.25
N LYS A 64 -6.07 5.65 2.66
CA LYS A 64 -4.82 4.93 2.34
C LYS A 64 -4.45 3.91 3.43
N PRO A 65 -5.46 3.39 4.13
CA PRO A 65 -5.43 2.91 5.52
C PRO A 65 -4.19 3.33 6.33
N LEU A 66 -3.99 4.64 6.46
CA LEU A 66 -2.97 5.22 7.34
C LEU A 66 -3.67 6.01 8.43
N PHE A 67 -3.98 5.34 9.54
CA PHE A 67 -4.72 5.99 10.65
C PHE A 67 -3.79 6.72 11.60
N HIS A 68 -2.51 6.30 11.65
CA HIS A 68 -1.50 6.79 12.60
C HIS A 68 -0.35 7.50 11.88
N PHE A 69 -0.59 7.95 10.64
CA PHE A 69 0.29 8.84 9.88
C PHE A 69 -0.51 9.98 9.27
N LEU A 70 -0.14 11.22 9.60
CA LEU A 70 -0.81 12.46 9.22
C LEU A 70 -2.36 12.38 9.34
N PRO A 71 -2.89 11.93 10.50
CA PRO A 71 -4.34 11.72 10.68
C PRO A 71 -5.13 13.01 10.42
N GLY A 72 -6.22 12.91 9.67
CA GLY A 72 -7.12 14.01 9.33
C GLY A 72 -6.64 14.91 8.19
N THR A 73 -5.46 14.67 7.65
CA THR A 73 -4.94 15.42 6.50
C THR A 73 -5.40 14.81 5.18
N LYS A 74 -5.14 15.53 4.07
CA LYS A 74 -5.41 15.08 2.71
C LYS A 74 -4.12 14.66 2.01
N THR A 75 -4.26 13.75 1.05
CA THR A 75 -3.18 13.25 0.20
C THR A 75 -3.59 13.26 -1.26
N LEU A 76 -2.73 13.78 -2.15
CA LEU A 76 -2.95 13.65 -3.58
C LEU A 76 -2.57 12.23 -3.99
N SER A 77 -3.58 11.41 -4.27
CA SER A 77 -3.44 10.01 -4.62
C SER A 77 -3.40 9.81 -6.13
N LEU A 78 -2.38 9.10 -6.62
CA LEU A 78 -2.23 8.77 -8.04
C LEU A 78 -1.98 7.28 -8.30
N GLY A 79 -2.33 6.84 -9.51
CA GLY A 79 -1.99 5.51 -10.02
C GLY A 79 -1.99 5.46 -11.55
N THR A 80 -1.24 4.53 -12.10
CA THR A 80 -1.18 4.24 -13.54
C THR A 80 -1.82 2.88 -13.85
N GLN A 81 -1.94 2.49 -15.11
CA GLN A 81 -2.44 1.15 -15.46
C GLN A 81 -1.39 0.06 -15.35
N GLY A 82 -1.80 -1.11 -14.90
CA GLY A 82 -0.96 -2.31 -14.75
C GLY A 82 -0.70 -2.68 -13.30
N CYS A 83 -0.32 -3.93 -13.05
CA CYS A 83 0.06 -4.40 -11.72
C CYS A 83 0.99 -5.60 -11.87
N ASN A 84 1.93 -5.77 -10.94
CA ASN A 84 2.82 -6.92 -10.92
C ASN A 84 2.14 -8.19 -10.37
N LEU A 85 0.92 -8.10 -9.82
CA LEU A 85 0.12 -9.26 -9.37
C LEU A 85 -1.18 -9.43 -10.15
N ALA A 86 -1.84 -10.57 -9.95
CA ALA A 86 -3.04 -11.01 -10.68
C ALA A 86 -4.25 -11.31 -9.78
N CYS A 87 -4.35 -10.66 -8.61
CA CYS A 87 -5.32 -10.98 -7.57
C CYS A 87 -6.76 -11.15 -8.11
N ALA A 88 -7.35 -12.34 -7.93
CA ALA A 88 -8.72 -12.64 -8.39
C ALA A 88 -9.80 -11.76 -7.75
N PHE A 89 -9.53 -11.18 -6.57
CA PHE A 89 -10.37 -10.24 -5.81
C PHE A 89 -9.99 -8.76 -6.03
N CYS A 90 -9.26 -8.42 -7.09
CA CYS A 90 -8.77 -7.04 -7.26
C CYS A 90 -9.93 -6.03 -7.44
N GLN A 91 -10.10 -5.13 -6.46
CA GLN A 91 -11.09 -4.05 -6.51
C GLN A 91 -10.79 -3.02 -7.62
N ASN A 92 -9.52 -2.91 -8.02
CA ASN A 92 -9.04 -2.01 -9.08
C ASN A 92 -8.71 -2.76 -10.38
N ALA A 93 -9.37 -3.89 -10.65
CA ALA A 93 -9.08 -4.74 -11.81
C ALA A 93 -9.19 -3.99 -13.16
N SER A 94 -10.08 -3.01 -13.26
CA SER A 94 -10.21 -2.14 -14.44
C SER A 94 -8.97 -1.29 -14.72
N LEU A 95 -8.16 -1.01 -13.70
CA LEU A 95 -6.90 -0.29 -13.79
C LEU A 95 -5.71 -1.25 -13.91
N SER A 96 -5.72 -2.34 -13.15
CA SER A 96 -4.56 -3.21 -12.97
C SER A 96 -4.38 -4.27 -14.06
N GLN A 97 -5.47 -4.79 -14.62
CA GLN A 97 -5.44 -5.94 -15.54
C GLN A 97 -5.27 -5.59 -17.04
N PRO A 98 -5.76 -4.47 -17.59
CA PRO A 98 -5.72 -4.24 -19.03
C PRO A 98 -4.35 -4.40 -19.69
N PRO A 99 -3.23 -3.85 -19.15
CA PRO A 99 -1.94 -3.92 -19.85
C PRO A 99 -1.42 -5.34 -20.04
N ARG A 100 -1.60 -6.23 -19.06
CA ARG A 100 -1.16 -7.63 -19.16
C ARG A 100 -2.02 -8.47 -20.11
N GLN A 101 -3.22 -7.98 -20.43
CA GLN A 101 -4.11 -8.55 -21.44
C GLN A 101 -3.82 -7.99 -22.85
N GLY A 102 -2.72 -7.24 -23.02
CA GLY A 102 -2.34 -6.64 -24.30
C GLY A 102 -3.13 -5.38 -24.68
N LYS A 103 -3.96 -4.85 -23.79
CA LYS A 103 -4.70 -3.61 -24.06
C LYS A 103 -3.77 -2.40 -23.98
N ALA A 104 -4.06 -1.38 -24.79
CA ALA A 104 -3.31 -0.13 -24.77
C ALA A 104 -3.46 0.58 -23.42
N LEU A 105 -2.37 1.18 -22.93
CA LEU A 105 -2.41 2.00 -21.72
C LEU A 105 -3.17 3.30 -21.99
N THR A 106 -4.07 3.64 -21.08
CA THR A 106 -4.78 4.93 -21.04
C THR A 106 -4.32 5.75 -19.84
N GLY A 107 -4.55 7.06 -19.88
CA GLY A 107 -4.19 7.99 -18.82
C GLY A 107 -3.79 9.35 -19.39
N GLU A 108 -3.77 10.35 -18.52
CA GLU A 108 -3.33 11.70 -18.83
C GLU A 108 -1.82 11.82 -18.67
N LYS A 109 -1.19 12.62 -19.54
CA LYS A 109 0.23 12.93 -19.45
C LYS A 109 0.47 13.98 -18.38
N ILE A 110 0.80 13.55 -17.17
CA ILE A 110 1.04 14.44 -16.03
C ILE A 110 2.48 14.26 -15.55
N PRO A 111 3.37 15.25 -15.75
CA PRO A 111 4.76 15.13 -15.34
C PRO A 111 4.92 15.25 -13.80
N PRO A 112 6.01 14.71 -13.21
CA PRO A 112 6.26 14.74 -11.77
C PRO A 112 6.11 16.13 -11.12
N ARG A 113 6.63 17.18 -11.76
CA ARG A 113 6.54 18.57 -11.26
C ARG A 113 5.09 19.07 -11.17
N GLU A 114 4.24 18.66 -12.11
CA GLU A 114 2.83 19.05 -12.11
C GLU A 114 2.07 18.33 -11.00
N ILE A 115 2.39 17.06 -10.73
CA ILE A 115 1.82 16.31 -9.59
C ILE A 115 2.14 17.00 -8.27
N VAL A 116 3.40 17.41 -8.06
CA VAL A 116 3.82 18.14 -6.85
C VAL A 116 3.11 19.49 -6.75
N ARG A 117 3.02 20.24 -7.86
CA ARG A 117 2.28 21.51 -7.91
C ARG A 117 0.82 21.32 -7.52
N MET A 118 0.14 20.33 -8.09
CA MET A 118 -1.26 19.99 -7.78
C MET A 118 -1.42 19.62 -6.29
N ALA A 119 -0.48 18.90 -5.70
CA ALA A 119 -0.53 18.55 -4.28
C ALA A 119 -0.42 19.80 -3.38
N GLN A 120 0.51 20.70 -3.69
CA GLN A 120 0.66 21.96 -2.95
C GLN A 120 -0.57 22.87 -3.09
N THR A 121 -1.07 23.06 -4.32
CA THR A 121 -2.21 23.97 -4.57
C THR A 121 -3.53 23.44 -4.01
N SER A 122 -3.68 22.11 -3.87
CA SER A 122 -4.84 21.48 -3.25
C SER A 122 -4.77 21.41 -1.72
N GLY A 123 -3.66 21.86 -1.12
CA GLY A 123 -3.45 21.81 0.33
C GLY A 123 -3.25 20.39 0.87
N ALA A 124 -2.78 19.45 0.04
CA ALA A 124 -2.42 18.12 0.49
C ALA A 124 -1.18 18.18 1.40
N ALA A 125 -1.16 17.37 2.46
CA ALA A 125 0.03 17.21 3.31
C ALA A 125 1.01 16.18 2.71
N SER A 126 0.53 15.36 1.78
CA SER A 126 1.29 14.25 1.20
C SER A 126 0.84 13.91 -0.22
N ILE A 127 1.65 13.08 -0.89
CA ILE A 127 1.31 12.41 -2.15
C ILE A 127 1.30 10.89 -1.90
N ALA A 128 0.26 10.21 -2.39
CA ALA A 128 0.11 8.77 -2.25
C ALA A 128 0.18 8.05 -3.60
N TYR A 129 1.10 7.11 -3.73
CA TYR A 129 1.23 6.24 -4.91
C TYR A 129 0.43 4.95 -4.65
N THR A 130 -0.68 4.74 -5.40
CA THR A 130 -1.75 3.79 -5.03
C THR A 130 -2.61 3.33 -6.24
N TYR A 131 -3.82 2.81 -5.96
CA TYR A 131 -4.84 2.22 -6.84
C TYR A 131 -4.45 0.91 -7.50
N SER A 132 -3.43 0.91 -8.35
CA SER A 132 -2.98 -0.29 -9.05
C SER A 132 -1.82 -0.93 -8.29
N GLU A 133 -0.59 -0.62 -8.65
CA GLU A 133 0.60 -0.99 -7.88
C GLU A 133 1.73 0.03 -8.14
N PRO A 134 2.17 0.81 -7.13
CA PRO A 134 3.20 1.83 -7.30
C PRO A 134 4.54 1.32 -7.83
N THR A 135 4.89 0.06 -7.55
CA THR A 135 6.12 -0.56 -8.06
C THR A 135 6.20 -0.49 -9.59
N ILE A 136 5.09 -0.61 -10.32
CA ILE A 136 5.15 -0.70 -11.79
C ILE A 136 5.39 0.65 -12.47
N PHE A 137 5.10 1.77 -11.80
CA PHE A 137 5.37 3.14 -12.27
C PHE A 137 6.51 3.80 -11.48
N PHE A 138 7.51 3.01 -11.11
CA PHE A 138 8.65 3.40 -10.30
C PHE A 138 9.34 4.71 -10.71
N GLU A 139 9.59 4.94 -12.00
CA GLU A 139 10.29 6.15 -12.45
C GLU A 139 9.46 7.41 -12.14
N LEU A 140 8.14 7.33 -12.32
CA LEU A 140 7.22 8.43 -11.97
C LEU A 140 7.26 8.67 -10.47
N MET A 141 7.13 7.60 -9.69
CA MET A 141 7.15 7.67 -8.23
C MET A 141 8.47 8.22 -7.70
N LEU A 142 9.62 7.77 -8.22
CA LEU A 142 10.94 8.19 -7.76
C LEU A 142 11.18 9.68 -8.01
N GLU A 143 10.87 10.15 -9.22
CA GLU A 143 10.99 11.57 -9.57
C GLU A 143 10.01 12.43 -8.77
N THR A 144 8.73 12.03 -8.67
CA THR A 144 7.73 12.75 -7.89
C THR A 144 8.11 12.78 -6.41
N ALA A 145 8.60 11.67 -5.84
CA ALA A 145 8.92 11.59 -4.42
C ALA A 145 10.11 12.47 -4.05
N THR A 146 11.09 12.57 -4.95
CA THR A 146 12.24 13.47 -4.81
C THR A 146 11.77 14.93 -4.75
N LEU A 147 10.98 15.35 -5.74
CA LEU A 147 10.43 16.72 -5.80
C LEU A 147 9.45 17.03 -4.66
N ALA A 148 8.65 16.05 -4.23
CA ALA A 148 7.72 16.19 -3.12
C ALA A 148 8.45 16.46 -1.81
N LYS A 149 9.55 15.75 -1.56
CA LYS A 149 10.40 15.95 -0.38
C LYS A 149 11.01 17.35 -0.36
N GLU A 150 11.53 17.82 -1.50
CA GLU A 150 12.04 19.21 -1.65
C GLU A 150 10.95 20.25 -1.39
N ALA A 151 9.71 19.95 -1.79
CA ALA A 151 8.53 20.78 -1.59
C ALA A 151 7.92 20.67 -0.16
N GLY A 152 8.50 19.86 0.73
CA GLY A 152 8.02 19.67 2.09
C GLY A 152 6.75 18.83 2.23
N LEU A 153 6.40 18.05 1.20
CA LEU A 153 5.31 17.07 1.21
C LEU A 153 5.82 15.69 1.62
N ALA A 154 5.01 14.94 2.37
CA ALA A 154 5.32 13.54 2.66
C ALA A 154 4.95 12.62 1.47
N ASN A 155 5.66 11.52 1.35
CA ASN A 155 5.39 10.47 0.37
C ASN A 155 4.83 9.22 1.04
N ILE A 156 3.70 8.74 0.51
CA ILE A 156 2.98 7.55 0.96
C ILE A 156 2.99 6.50 -0.17
N MET A 157 3.29 5.24 0.16
CA MET A 157 3.15 4.12 -0.78
C MET A 157 2.10 3.12 -0.28
N VAL A 158 1.04 2.88 -1.05
CA VAL A 158 0.04 1.84 -0.77
C VAL A 158 0.23 0.71 -1.77
N SER A 159 0.68 -0.45 -1.32
CA SER A 159 1.25 -1.47 -2.20
C SER A 159 0.95 -2.90 -1.74
N ASN A 160 1.03 -3.83 -2.69
CA ASN A 160 1.04 -5.26 -2.40
C ASN A 160 2.35 -5.79 -1.79
N GLY A 161 3.37 -4.94 -1.64
CA GLY A 161 4.62 -5.28 -0.96
C GLY A 161 5.56 -6.21 -1.75
N PHE A 162 5.35 -6.39 -3.06
CA PHE A 162 6.11 -7.34 -3.88
C PHE A 162 7.33 -6.74 -4.61
N GLN A 163 7.88 -5.63 -4.10
CA GLN A 163 9.09 -4.97 -4.59
C GLN A 163 10.32 -5.88 -4.55
N SER A 164 11.35 -5.55 -5.32
CA SER A 164 12.70 -6.09 -5.10
C SER A 164 13.42 -5.29 -4.00
N PRO A 165 14.48 -5.84 -3.37
CA PRO A 165 15.32 -5.07 -2.46
C PRO A 165 15.87 -3.80 -3.10
N GLN A 166 16.31 -3.86 -4.36
CA GLN A 166 16.85 -2.71 -5.09
C GLN A 166 15.82 -1.59 -5.26
N CYS A 167 14.54 -1.95 -5.46
CA CYS A 167 13.46 -0.97 -5.54
C CYS A 167 13.23 -0.28 -4.19
N LEU A 168 13.29 -1.02 -3.08
CA LEU A 168 13.14 -0.45 -1.74
C LEU A 168 14.31 0.46 -1.38
N ASP A 169 15.54 0.00 -1.63
CA ASP A 169 16.77 0.76 -1.37
C ASP A 169 16.77 2.10 -2.13
N ALA A 170 16.36 2.09 -3.40
CA ALA A 170 16.29 3.30 -4.22
C ALA A 170 15.22 4.32 -3.74
N LEU A 171 14.24 3.87 -2.97
CA LEU A 171 13.21 4.71 -2.33
C LEU A 171 13.57 5.09 -0.89
N GLY A 172 14.72 4.60 -0.39
CA GLY A 172 15.24 4.90 0.93
C GLY A 172 15.34 6.41 1.17
N GLY A 173 14.80 6.87 2.30
CA GLY A 173 14.77 8.30 2.65
C GLY A 173 13.81 9.17 1.81
N LEU A 174 13.11 8.63 0.82
CA LEU A 174 12.10 9.36 0.03
C LEU A 174 10.68 9.08 0.51
N ILE A 175 10.37 7.83 0.86
CA ILE A 175 9.06 7.41 1.41
C ILE A 175 9.03 7.60 2.92
N GLN A 176 7.94 8.13 3.46
CA GLN A 176 7.74 8.32 4.91
C GLN A 176 6.79 7.30 5.50
N ALA A 177 5.77 6.88 4.75
CA ALA A 177 4.80 5.91 5.23
C ALA A 177 4.37 4.92 4.14
N VAL A 178 4.03 3.72 4.58
CA VAL A 178 3.50 2.68 3.71
C VAL A 178 2.28 2.01 4.35
N ASN A 179 1.34 1.65 3.50
CA ASN A 179 0.35 0.64 3.83
C ASN A 179 0.58 -0.58 2.91
N ILE A 180 0.90 -1.73 3.52
CA ILE A 180 1.21 -2.95 2.77
C ILE A 180 0.14 -4.00 3.02
N ASP A 181 -0.36 -4.57 1.93
CA ASP A 181 -1.30 -5.69 2.02
C ASP A 181 -0.59 -7.01 2.31
N ILE A 182 -0.83 -7.59 3.49
CA ILE A 182 -0.68 -9.04 3.68
C ILE A 182 -2.01 -9.67 3.26
N LYS A 183 -2.04 -10.25 2.06
CA LYS A 183 -3.27 -10.76 1.44
C LYS A 183 -3.71 -12.12 2.01
N SER A 184 -2.76 -12.86 2.57
CA SER A 184 -2.92 -14.15 3.24
C SER A 184 -1.61 -14.47 3.96
N PHE A 185 -1.61 -15.38 4.94
CA PHE A 185 -0.39 -15.95 5.51
C PHE A 185 -0.10 -17.37 5.00
N ARG A 186 -0.61 -17.69 3.81
CA ARG A 186 -0.42 -18.97 3.13
C ARG A 186 0.13 -18.73 1.71
N ASP A 187 1.21 -19.42 1.35
CA ASP A 187 1.88 -19.19 0.06
C ASP A 187 1.09 -19.76 -1.13
N ASP A 188 0.27 -20.77 -0.89
CA ASP A 188 -0.68 -21.31 -1.87
C ASP A 188 -1.74 -20.29 -2.27
N PHE A 189 -2.31 -19.54 -1.33
CA PHE A 189 -3.17 -18.39 -1.65
C PHE A 189 -2.45 -17.41 -2.58
N TYR A 190 -1.19 -17.04 -2.29
CA TYR A 190 -0.43 -16.13 -3.14
C TYR A 190 -0.20 -16.70 -4.54
N ARG A 191 0.16 -17.99 -4.65
CA ARG A 191 0.41 -18.63 -5.93
C ARG A 191 -0.87 -18.74 -6.76
N ASP A 192 -1.95 -19.20 -6.15
CA ASP A 192 -3.14 -19.67 -6.85
C ASP A 192 -4.15 -18.52 -7.07
N ILE A 193 -4.21 -17.54 -6.16
CA ILE A 193 -5.17 -16.41 -6.22
C ILE A 193 -4.48 -15.11 -6.66
N CYS A 194 -3.21 -14.89 -6.33
CA CYS A 194 -2.49 -13.64 -6.62
C CYS A 194 -1.44 -13.75 -7.76
N ALA A 195 -1.13 -14.96 -8.22
CA ALA A 195 0.01 -15.25 -9.11
C ALA A 195 1.35 -14.70 -8.59
N ALA A 196 1.62 -14.94 -7.31
CA ALA A 196 2.73 -14.36 -6.55
C ALA A 196 3.31 -15.35 -5.51
N ARG A 197 4.10 -14.84 -4.57
CA ARG A 197 4.60 -15.57 -3.39
C ARG A 197 4.48 -14.71 -2.14
N LEU A 198 4.25 -15.34 -0.99
CA LEU A 198 4.15 -14.64 0.29
C LEU A 198 5.52 -14.15 0.78
N GLY A 199 6.55 -15.01 0.64
CA GLY A 199 7.88 -14.78 1.20
C GLY A 199 8.49 -13.40 0.91
N PRO A 200 8.45 -12.88 -0.33
CA PRO A 200 8.94 -11.53 -0.64
C PRO A 200 8.20 -10.42 0.11
N VAL A 201 6.88 -10.52 0.31
CA VAL A 201 6.10 -9.50 1.03
C VAL A 201 6.54 -9.39 2.49
N LEU A 202 6.68 -10.53 3.17
CA LEU A 202 7.12 -10.55 4.57
C LEU A 202 8.55 -10.00 4.73
N LYS A 203 9.47 -10.40 3.84
CA LYS A 203 10.85 -9.88 3.83
C LYS A 203 10.89 -8.37 3.59
N ASN A 204 10.03 -7.87 2.70
CA ASN A 204 9.96 -6.46 2.38
C ASN A 204 9.41 -5.63 3.54
N LEU A 205 8.41 -6.11 4.28
CA LEU A 205 7.94 -5.43 5.50
C LEU A 205 9.07 -5.24 6.53
N VAL A 206 9.87 -6.28 6.77
CA VAL A 206 11.05 -6.19 7.66
C VAL A 206 12.10 -5.22 7.09
N HIS A 207 12.31 -5.22 5.78
CA HIS A 207 13.23 -4.29 5.11
C HIS A 207 12.74 -2.83 5.25
N MET A 208 11.46 -2.55 4.98
CA MET A 208 10.86 -1.21 5.08
C MET A 208 10.98 -0.65 6.51
N LYS A 209 10.86 -1.51 7.53
CA LYS A 209 11.09 -1.13 8.92
C LYS A 209 12.54 -0.70 9.16
N LYS A 210 13.52 -1.41 8.57
CA LYS A 210 14.94 -1.04 8.63
C LYS A 210 15.23 0.29 7.90
N LEU A 211 14.48 0.61 6.86
CA LEU A 211 14.54 1.91 6.18
C LEU A 211 13.91 3.06 6.99
N GLY A 212 13.28 2.76 8.14
CA GLY A 212 12.67 3.74 9.02
C GLY A 212 11.32 4.26 8.53
N TRP A 213 10.63 3.53 7.66
CA TRP A 213 9.30 3.93 7.18
C TRP A 213 8.24 3.66 8.26
N HIS A 214 7.26 4.54 8.38
CA HIS A 214 6.03 4.22 9.11
C HIS A 214 5.26 3.15 8.36
N ILE A 215 4.91 2.07 9.03
CA ILE A 215 4.23 0.92 8.42
C ILE A 215 2.87 0.76 9.08
N GLU A 216 1.84 0.63 8.25
CA GLU A 216 0.57 0.02 8.64
C GLU A 216 0.31 -1.17 7.71
N VAL A 217 -0.30 -2.22 8.24
CA VAL A 217 -0.56 -3.46 7.49
C VAL A 217 -2.05 -3.59 7.26
N THR A 218 -2.45 -3.96 6.06
CA THR A 218 -3.85 -4.28 5.75
C THR A 218 -4.01 -5.74 5.36
N THR A 219 -5.09 -6.36 5.80
CA THR A 219 -5.52 -7.69 5.35
C THR A 219 -7.00 -7.61 4.97
N LEU A 220 -7.29 -7.81 3.69
CA LEU A 220 -8.66 -7.98 3.20
C LEU A 220 -9.11 -9.42 3.50
N ILE A 221 -10.10 -9.57 4.38
CA ILE A 221 -10.54 -10.90 4.83
C ILE A 221 -11.58 -11.43 3.85
N ILE A 222 -11.30 -12.54 3.17
CA ILE A 222 -12.18 -13.23 2.22
C ILE A 222 -12.68 -14.51 2.89
N PRO A 223 -14.00 -14.67 3.08
CA PRO A 223 -14.57 -15.86 3.72
C PRO A 223 -14.07 -17.15 3.08
N GLU A 224 -13.77 -18.14 3.92
CA GLU A 224 -13.35 -19.50 3.55
C GLU A 224 -11.96 -19.59 2.89
N LEU A 225 -11.29 -18.46 2.62
CA LEU A 225 -10.00 -18.44 1.93
C LEU A 225 -8.84 -17.99 2.82
N ASN A 226 -9.02 -16.93 3.63
CA ASN A 226 -7.97 -16.42 4.52
C ASN A 226 -8.49 -15.98 5.90
N ASP A 227 -9.67 -16.46 6.31
CA ASP A 227 -10.37 -16.04 7.52
C ASP A 227 -10.29 -17.04 8.68
N SER A 228 -9.46 -18.08 8.55
CA SER A 228 -9.23 -19.05 9.63
C SER A 228 -8.50 -18.43 10.82
N ASP A 229 -8.87 -18.82 12.03
CA ASP A 229 -8.27 -18.28 13.27
C ASP A 229 -6.75 -18.51 13.32
N GLY A 230 -6.29 -19.66 12.83
CA GLY A 230 -4.86 -19.99 12.75
C GLY A 230 -4.10 -19.03 11.85
N GLU A 231 -4.65 -18.70 10.68
CA GLU A 231 -4.03 -17.76 9.74
C GLU A 231 -4.05 -16.33 10.25
N LEU A 232 -5.19 -15.87 10.79
CA LEU A 232 -5.31 -14.54 11.39
C LEU A 232 -4.32 -14.37 12.55
N SER A 233 -4.14 -15.43 13.36
CA SER A 233 -3.17 -15.43 14.44
C SER A 233 -1.72 -15.37 13.94
N ASP A 234 -1.41 -16.04 12.83
CA ASP A 234 -0.08 -15.96 12.22
C ASP A 234 0.22 -14.54 11.70
N ILE A 235 -0.75 -13.88 11.05
CA ILE A 235 -0.60 -12.48 10.62
C ILE A 235 -0.36 -11.58 11.82
N ALA A 236 -1.21 -11.68 12.85
CA ALA A 236 -1.12 -10.83 14.03
C ALA A 236 0.22 -11.01 14.76
N ARG A 237 0.69 -12.25 14.93
CA ARG A 237 2.01 -12.55 15.51
C ARG A 237 3.14 -11.99 14.65
N PHE A 238 3.10 -12.16 13.34
CA PHE A 238 4.12 -11.59 12.46
C PHE A 238 4.19 -10.06 12.59
N VAL A 239 3.04 -9.37 12.58
CA VAL A 239 3.02 -7.91 12.77
C VAL A 239 3.59 -7.54 14.14
N HIS A 240 3.19 -8.22 15.21
CA HIS A 240 3.70 -7.96 16.55
C HIS A 240 5.22 -8.20 16.67
N ASP A 241 5.69 -9.37 16.26
CA ASP A 241 7.06 -9.83 16.51
C ASP A 241 8.08 -9.15 15.58
N GLU A 242 7.74 -8.98 14.30
CA GLU A 242 8.67 -8.44 13.30
C GLU A 242 8.52 -6.92 13.14
N LEU A 243 7.31 -6.39 13.24
CA LEU A 243 7.03 -4.96 13.00
C LEU A 243 6.85 -4.16 14.29
N GLY A 244 6.40 -4.82 15.36
CA GLY A 244 6.28 -4.28 16.71
C GLY A 244 4.81 -4.14 17.13
N GLN A 245 4.56 -4.24 18.44
CA GLN A 245 3.22 -4.15 19.03
C GLN A 245 2.42 -2.90 18.62
N ASP A 246 3.09 -1.79 18.32
CA ASP A 246 2.44 -0.52 17.98
C ASP A 246 2.19 -0.35 16.48
N THR A 247 2.57 -1.32 15.64
CA THR A 247 2.24 -1.31 14.20
C THR A 247 0.75 -1.55 14.00
N PRO A 248 0.00 -0.58 13.42
CA PRO A 248 -1.41 -0.77 13.14
C PRO A 248 -1.68 -1.92 12.17
N TRP A 249 -2.63 -2.78 12.53
CA TRP A 249 -3.17 -3.80 11.64
C TRP A 249 -4.63 -3.50 11.29
N HIS A 250 -4.91 -3.35 10.00
CA HIS A 250 -6.23 -3.12 9.45
C HIS A 250 -6.82 -4.41 8.91
N VAL A 251 -7.94 -4.84 9.46
CA VAL A 251 -8.72 -5.97 8.94
C VAL A 251 -9.90 -5.41 8.16
N SER A 252 -9.96 -5.70 6.87
CA SER A 252 -10.88 -5.04 5.95
C SER A 252 -11.90 -6.00 5.37
N ARG A 253 -13.15 -5.54 5.25
CA ARG A 253 -14.23 -6.29 4.60
C ARG A 253 -13.96 -6.47 3.10
N PHE A 254 -14.01 -7.71 2.66
CA PHE A 254 -14.14 -8.08 1.25
C PHE A 254 -15.56 -7.82 0.75
N HIS A 255 -15.63 -7.29 -0.47
CA HIS A 255 -16.84 -7.20 -1.26
C HIS A 255 -16.62 -7.90 -2.61
N PRO A 256 -17.62 -8.63 -3.14
CA PRO A 256 -17.49 -9.36 -4.39
C PRO A 256 -17.05 -8.45 -5.54
N CYS A 257 -15.96 -8.82 -6.20
CA CYS A 257 -15.38 -8.05 -7.28
C CYS A 257 -14.52 -8.92 -8.20
N HIS A 258 -14.20 -8.39 -9.39
CA HIS A 258 -13.37 -9.02 -10.41
C HIS A 258 -13.78 -10.47 -10.75
N GLN A 259 -12.99 -11.48 -10.38
CA GLN A 259 -13.27 -12.90 -10.66
C GLN A 259 -14.03 -13.58 -9.52
N MET A 260 -14.17 -12.90 -8.38
CA MET A 260 -14.82 -13.42 -7.16
C MET A 260 -16.23 -12.82 -6.96
N GLN A 261 -16.93 -12.50 -8.04
CA GLN A 261 -18.31 -11.96 -7.99
C GLN A 261 -19.31 -12.93 -7.33
N GLY A 262 -19.03 -14.23 -7.34
CA GLY A 262 -19.87 -15.26 -6.70
C GLY A 262 -19.62 -15.50 -5.22
N HIS A 263 -18.65 -14.82 -4.60
CA HIS A 263 -18.34 -15.00 -3.17
C HIS A 263 -19.25 -14.12 -2.31
N ALA A 264 -19.44 -14.46 -1.04
CA ALA A 264 -20.16 -13.59 -0.10
C ALA A 264 -19.24 -12.46 0.42
N PRO A 265 -19.79 -11.27 0.73
CA PRO A 265 -19.03 -10.26 1.46
C PRO A 265 -18.67 -10.76 2.86
N THR A 266 -17.57 -10.29 3.44
CA THR A 266 -17.14 -10.72 4.78
C THR A 266 -18.17 -10.31 5.85
N PRO A 267 -18.70 -11.29 6.62
CA PRO A 267 -19.56 -10.98 7.76
C PRO A 267 -18.85 -10.10 8.77
N LEU A 268 -19.60 -9.23 9.46
CA LEU A 268 -19.03 -8.38 10.52
C LEU A 268 -18.41 -9.21 11.65
N ASP A 269 -19.02 -10.33 12.01
CA ASP A 269 -18.52 -11.18 13.09
C ASP A 269 -17.16 -11.81 12.77
N THR A 270 -16.88 -12.10 11.49
CA THR A 270 -15.54 -12.53 11.05
C THR A 270 -14.50 -11.42 11.25
N LEU A 271 -14.86 -10.16 10.99
CA LEU A 271 -13.95 -9.03 11.20
C LEU A 271 -13.73 -8.74 12.69
N LYS A 272 -14.78 -8.86 13.52
CA LYS A 272 -14.67 -8.76 14.99
C LYS A 272 -13.76 -9.86 15.55
N ARG A 273 -13.91 -11.09 15.07
CA ARG A 273 -13.03 -12.21 15.43
C ARG A 273 -11.57 -11.91 15.08
N ALA A 274 -11.29 -11.40 13.88
CA ALA A 274 -9.95 -11.00 13.48
C ALA A 274 -9.39 -9.85 14.35
N TYR A 275 -10.24 -8.87 14.70
CA TYR A 275 -9.90 -7.81 15.65
C TYR A 275 -9.48 -8.38 17.01
N ASP A 276 -10.28 -9.28 17.59
CA ASP A 276 -10.01 -9.88 18.89
C ASP A 276 -8.72 -10.72 18.87
N ILE A 277 -8.47 -11.47 17.79
CA ILE A 277 -7.22 -12.22 17.58
C ILE A 277 -6.01 -11.28 17.56
N GLY A 278 -6.11 -10.16 16.83
CA GLY A 278 -5.03 -9.16 16.79
C GLY A 278 -4.74 -8.57 18.16
N ARG A 279 -5.78 -8.25 18.94
CA ARG A 279 -5.65 -7.77 20.32
C ARG A 279 -5.05 -8.81 21.25
N ALA A 280 -5.48 -10.06 21.15
CA ALA A 280 -4.96 -11.18 21.94
C ALA A 280 -3.49 -11.49 21.64
N ALA A 281 -3.03 -11.22 20.41
CA ALA A 281 -1.62 -11.30 20.02
C ALA A 281 -0.76 -10.15 20.57
N GLY A 282 -1.34 -9.15 21.24
CA GLY A 282 -0.62 -8.03 21.85
C GLY A 282 -0.52 -6.77 20.99
N LEU A 283 -1.21 -6.69 19.85
CA LEU A 283 -1.20 -5.48 19.03
C LEU A 283 -1.95 -4.33 19.72
N SER A 284 -1.28 -3.19 19.90
CA SER A 284 -1.83 -1.96 20.46
C SER A 284 -2.96 -1.37 19.61
N HIS A 285 -2.93 -1.62 18.30
CA HIS A 285 -3.83 -1.00 17.33
C HIS A 285 -4.29 -2.01 16.27
N VAL A 286 -5.58 -2.35 16.33
CA VAL A 286 -6.26 -3.16 15.31
C VAL A 286 -7.49 -2.38 14.88
N PHE A 287 -7.74 -2.29 13.58
CA PHE A 287 -8.84 -1.51 13.02
C PHE A 287 -9.68 -2.35 12.08
N VAL A 288 -11.01 -2.21 12.15
CA VAL A 288 -11.92 -2.82 11.19
C VAL A 288 -12.32 -1.79 10.13
N GLY A 289 -11.94 -2.06 8.87
CA GLY A 289 -12.22 -1.20 7.72
C GLY A 289 -13.34 -1.72 6.81
N ASN A 290 -13.83 -0.86 5.92
CA ASN A 290 -14.92 -1.15 4.97
C ASN A 290 -16.25 -1.57 5.65
N VAL A 291 -16.48 -1.09 6.86
CA VAL A 291 -17.74 -1.24 7.60
C VAL A 291 -18.17 0.13 8.13
N PRO A 292 -18.86 0.94 7.31
CA PRO A 292 -19.31 2.27 7.74
C PRO A 292 -20.12 2.20 9.05
N GLY A 293 -19.78 3.06 10.02
CA GLY A 293 -20.44 3.11 11.33
C GLY A 293 -19.98 2.04 12.33
N SER A 294 -18.86 1.36 12.08
CA SER A 294 -18.26 0.42 13.03
C SER A 294 -17.46 1.17 14.10
N ASP A 295 -17.70 0.89 15.39
CA ASP A 295 -16.91 1.47 16.47
C ASP A 295 -15.44 1.00 16.51
N LEU A 296 -15.11 -0.02 15.72
CA LEU A 296 -13.77 -0.64 15.65
C LEU A 296 -12.81 0.08 14.69
N GLU A 297 -13.16 1.25 14.17
CA GLU A 297 -12.27 2.12 13.38
C GLU A 297 -11.64 3.27 14.22
N ASN A 298 -12.03 3.36 15.50
CA ASN A 298 -11.58 4.37 16.43
C ASN A 298 -10.22 4.03 17.05
N THR A 299 -9.38 5.05 17.29
CA THR A 299 -8.14 4.84 18.04
C THR A 299 -8.43 4.84 19.53
N ILE A 300 -8.18 3.70 20.17
CA ILE A 300 -8.20 3.53 21.62
C ILE A 300 -6.77 3.64 22.16
N CYS A 301 -6.59 4.36 23.27
CA CYS A 301 -5.30 4.45 23.94
C CYS A 301 -4.95 3.10 24.61
N PRO A 302 -3.78 2.48 24.30
CA PRO A 302 -3.43 1.19 24.88
C PRO A 302 -3.10 1.30 26.38
N GLY A 303 -2.74 2.49 26.88
CA GLY A 303 -2.41 2.71 28.30
C GLY A 303 -3.62 2.81 29.23
N CYS A 304 -4.73 3.42 28.78
CA CYS A 304 -5.90 3.66 29.65
C CYS A 304 -7.25 3.24 29.06
N GLY A 305 -7.29 2.71 27.84
CA GLY A 305 -8.53 2.26 27.20
C GLY A 305 -9.46 3.38 26.74
N GLN A 306 -9.09 4.66 26.90
CA GLN A 306 -9.92 5.76 26.43
C GLN A 306 -9.87 5.89 24.90
N MET A 307 -11.02 6.19 24.30
CA MET A 307 -11.08 6.62 22.90
C MET A 307 -10.42 8.00 22.75
N VAL A 308 -9.37 8.04 21.94
CA VAL A 308 -8.55 9.24 21.73
C VAL A 308 -8.69 9.81 20.32
N VAL A 309 -9.06 8.98 19.34
CA VAL A 309 -9.47 9.45 18.00
C VAL A 309 -10.76 8.75 17.61
N GLU A 310 -11.79 9.54 17.36
CA GLU A 310 -13.11 9.10 16.91
C GLU A 310 -13.22 9.32 15.40
N ARG A 311 -13.65 8.28 14.67
CA ARG A 311 -13.79 8.26 13.21
C ARG A 311 -15.18 7.78 12.81
N ASN A 312 -15.58 8.21 11.62
CA ASN A 312 -16.66 7.61 10.84
C ASN A 312 -16.16 7.41 9.40
N GLY A 313 -15.81 6.17 9.07
CA GLY A 313 -15.08 5.83 7.85
C GLY A 313 -13.78 6.63 7.73
N PHE A 314 -13.66 7.44 6.68
CA PHE A 314 -12.43 8.20 6.40
C PHE A 314 -12.40 9.61 7.00
N THR A 315 -13.31 9.94 7.91
CA THR A 315 -13.40 11.26 8.54
C THR A 315 -13.14 11.15 10.04
N ILE A 316 -12.24 11.99 10.56
CA ILE A 316 -12.05 12.16 12.00
C ILE A 316 -13.13 13.10 12.54
N LEU A 317 -13.96 12.59 13.44
CA LEU A 317 -14.99 13.36 14.14
C LEU A 317 -14.42 14.09 15.36
N ARG A 318 -13.46 13.46 16.04
CA ARG A 318 -12.80 14.03 17.22
C ARG A 318 -11.39 13.49 17.36
N ASN A 319 -10.41 14.39 17.52
CA ASN A 319 -9.05 14.03 17.91
C ASN A 319 -8.74 14.65 19.27
N ARG A 320 -8.49 13.81 20.28
CA ARG A 320 -8.14 14.22 21.65
C ARG A 320 -6.64 14.15 21.92
N LEU A 321 -5.86 13.60 20.99
CA LEU A 321 -4.41 13.53 21.13
C LEU A 321 -3.83 14.94 21.06
N ARG A 322 -2.78 15.19 21.85
CA ARG A 322 -1.95 16.39 21.75
C ARG A 322 -0.55 15.94 21.37
N ARG A 323 -0.04 16.32 20.20
CA ARG A 323 1.24 15.81 19.69
C ARG A 323 1.33 14.28 19.77
N GLY A 324 0.22 13.60 19.47
CA GLY A 324 0.14 12.13 19.47
C GLY A 324 0.06 11.47 20.86
N VAL A 325 0.02 12.26 21.93
CA VAL A 325 -0.03 11.77 23.32
C VAL A 325 -1.47 11.74 23.85
N CYS A 326 -1.82 10.67 24.56
CA CYS A 326 -3.10 10.54 25.25
C CYS A 326 -3.20 11.54 26.41
N PRO A 327 -4.25 12.39 26.45
CA PRO A 327 -4.41 13.37 27.53
C PRO A 327 -4.79 12.72 28.88
N GLY A 328 -5.30 11.49 28.88
CA GLY A 328 -5.77 10.81 30.08
C GLY A 328 -4.66 10.12 30.88
N CYS A 329 -3.63 9.59 30.22
CA CYS A 329 -2.55 8.83 30.88
C CYS A 329 -1.13 9.18 30.42
N GLY A 330 -0.96 10.06 29.43
CA GLY A 330 0.36 10.44 28.91
C GLY A 330 1.01 9.42 27.98
N ASN A 331 0.33 8.30 27.64
CA ASN A 331 0.86 7.33 26.70
C ASN A 331 1.00 7.93 25.29
N VAL A 332 2.13 7.67 24.62
CA VAL A 332 2.33 8.01 23.21
C VAL A 332 1.50 7.04 22.36
N VAL A 333 0.50 7.55 21.65
CA VAL A 333 -0.39 6.76 20.79
C VAL A 333 0.04 6.86 19.33
N ILE A 334 0.42 8.06 18.90
CA ILE A 334 0.99 8.31 17.57
C ILE A 334 2.33 8.99 17.78
N ARG A 335 3.38 8.51 17.10
CA ARG A 335 4.71 9.11 17.21
C ARG A 335 4.71 10.52 16.63
N ALA A 336 5.49 11.42 17.24
CA ALA A 336 5.52 12.82 16.84
C ALA A 336 6.00 13.00 15.38
N GLU A 337 6.92 12.16 14.90
CA GLU A 337 7.36 12.20 13.50
C GLU A 337 6.27 11.88 12.47
N ASN A 338 5.17 11.24 12.89
CA ASN A 338 4.06 10.85 12.04
C ASN A 338 2.93 11.89 12.01
N LEU A 339 3.09 13.05 12.68
CA LEU A 339 2.08 14.09 12.77
C LEU A 339 2.37 15.25 11.82
N GLY A 340 1.34 16.02 11.48
CA GLY A 340 1.49 17.20 10.64
C GLY A 340 2.25 18.32 11.37
N LYS A 341 2.84 19.24 10.60
CA LYS A 341 3.39 20.47 11.18
C LYS A 341 2.26 21.31 11.76
N GLY A 342 2.08 21.26 13.09
CA GLY A 342 1.07 22.05 13.81
C GLY A 342 0.19 21.26 14.79
N ASP A 343 0.31 19.92 14.82
CA ASP A 343 -0.46 19.02 15.70
C ASP A 343 0.12 18.86 17.13
#